data_AF-W1JCC9-F1
#
_entry.id   AF-W1JCC9-F1
#
_cell.length_a   1.000
_cell.length_b   1.000
_cell.length_c   1.000
_cell.angle_alpha   90.00
_cell.angle_beta   90.00
_cell.angle_gamma   90.00
#
_symmetry.space_group_name_H-M   'P 1'
#
loop_
_entity.id
_entity.type
_entity.pdbx_description
1 polymer ?
#
loop_
_entity_poly.entity_id
_entity_poly.type
_entity_poly.pdbx_seq_one_letter_code
_entity_poly.pdbx_strand_id
1 'polypeptide(L)'
;MGLYFISGTFPTKNEIEVGKNYLKPDELYRLHLLSEQFLLYAESTALQGKAMTMHSLHAQLDRLLTLNDYDVFPGYQDYLKDTALDHARQEFERYKKKKIIEDAGYTYDEELVELGEYDFLFEDES
;
A
#
# COMPACT_ATOMS: atom_id res chain seq x y z
N MET A 1 6.28 -5.90 -1.20
CA MET A 1 5.25 -5.13 -0.48
C MET A 1 4.02 -6.01 -0.46
N GLY A 2 3.58 -6.54 0.68
CA GLY A 2 2.55 -7.59 0.70
C GLY A 2 1.13 -7.07 0.92
N LEU A 3 0.12 -7.86 0.55
CA LEU A 3 -1.30 -7.60 0.86
C LEU A 3 -1.59 -7.93 2.34
N TYR A 4 -1.79 -6.91 3.18
CA TYR A 4 -1.97 -7.07 4.64
C TYR A 4 -3.42 -6.96 5.14
N PHE A 5 -4.28 -6.20 4.46
CA PHE A 5 -5.67 -5.98 4.89
C PHE A 5 -6.66 -6.44 3.81
N ILE A 6 -7.48 -7.43 4.15
CA ILE A 6 -8.51 -8.01 3.28
C ILE A 6 -9.82 -8.05 4.07
N SER A 7 -10.92 -7.57 3.48
CA SER A 7 -12.26 -7.78 4.05
C SER A 7 -12.75 -9.18 3.68
N GLY A 8 -12.51 -10.18 4.53
CA GLY A 8 -13.03 -11.54 4.35
C GLY A 8 -11.97 -12.56 3.91
N THR A 9 -12.41 -13.63 3.26
CA THR A 9 -11.58 -14.83 2.96
C THR A 9 -10.74 -14.68 1.70
N PHE A 10 -11.00 -13.69 0.82
CA PHE A 10 -10.20 -13.43 -0.39
C PHE A 10 -10.23 -11.93 -0.76
N PRO A 11 -9.11 -11.34 -1.22
CA PRO A 11 -9.08 -9.96 -1.70
C PRO A 11 -9.92 -9.83 -2.97
N THR A 12 -10.79 -8.84 -3.03
CA THR A 12 -11.49 -8.45 -4.25
C THR A 12 -10.65 -7.49 -5.09
N LYS A 13 -10.83 -7.46 -6.42
CA LYS A 13 -10.03 -6.61 -7.32
C LYS A 13 -10.01 -5.13 -6.94
N ASN A 14 -11.11 -4.63 -6.39
CA ASN A 14 -11.22 -3.24 -5.94
C ASN A 14 -10.40 -2.97 -4.66
N GLU A 15 -10.15 -3.98 -3.83
CA GLU A 15 -9.33 -3.84 -2.62
C GLU A 15 -7.83 -3.85 -2.96
N ILE A 16 -7.43 -4.51 -4.03
CA ILE A 16 -6.06 -4.48 -4.56
C ILE A 16 -5.70 -3.06 -5.05
N GLU A 17 -6.67 -2.26 -5.48
CA GLU A 17 -6.45 -0.87 -5.89
C GLU A 17 -6.25 0.10 -4.71
N VAL A 18 -6.55 -0.32 -3.48
CA VAL A 18 -6.40 0.52 -2.28
C VAL A 18 -4.98 0.38 -1.74
N GLY A 19 -4.13 1.39 -2.00
CA GLY A 19 -2.71 1.41 -1.61
C GLY A 19 -2.40 1.15 -0.12
N LYS A 20 -3.38 1.31 0.78
CA LYS A 20 -3.24 0.96 2.21
C LYS A 20 -2.95 -0.53 2.43
N ASN A 21 -3.37 -1.40 1.51
CA ASN A 21 -3.20 -2.84 1.65
C ASN A 21 -1.75 -3.30 1.45
N TYR A 22 -0.86 -2.43 0.98
CA TYR A 22 0.55 -2.73 0.72
C TYR A 22 1.51 -2.26 1.82
N LEU A 23 1.00 -1.56 2.84
CA LEU A 23 1.80 -1.03 3.93
C LEU A 23 1.86 -2.04 5.08
N LYS A 24 3.08 -2.34 5.55
CA LYS A 24 3.31 -3.08 6.79
C LYS A 24 2.71 -2.33 7.99
N PRO A 25 2.42 -2.99 9.11
CA PRO A 25 1.91 -2.33 10.32
C PRO A 25 2.74 -1.11 10.76
N ASP A 26 4.07 -1.21 10.69
CA ASP A 26 4.97 -0.10 11.02
C ASP A 26 4.84 1.08 10.05
N GLU A 27 4.62 0.80 8.76
CA GLU A 27 4.45 1.81 7.73
C GLU A 27 3.08 2.50 7.84
N LEU A 28 2.03 1.77 8.21
CA LEU A 28 0.73 2.33 8.57
C LEU A 28 0.82 3.26 9.78
N TYR A 29 1.60 2.87 10.80
CA TYR A 29 1.82 3.72 11.97
C TYR A 29 2.59 5.00 11.63
N ARG A 30 3.60 4.91 10.74
CA ARG A 30 4.29 6.09 10.21
C ARG A 30 3.34 7.01 9.44
N LEU A 31 2.48 6.46 8.59
CA LEU A 31 1.46 7.22 7.86
C LEU A 31 0.49 7.93 8.82
N HIS A 32 0.05 7.24 9.87
CA HIS A 32 -0.80 7.81 10.91
C HIS A 32 -0.11 9.02 11.58
N LEU A 33 1.16 8.86 11.98
CA LEU A 33 1.93 9.94 12.61
C LEU A 33 2.09 11.16 11.68
N LEU A 34 2.32 10.96 10.38
CA LEU A 34 2.38 12.06 9.40
C LEU A 34 1.02 12.76 9.27
N SER A 35 -0.07 12.00 9.24
CA SER A 35 -1.42 12.55 9.17
C SER A 35 -1.77 13.37 10.42
N GLU A 36 -1.40 12.91 11.61
CA GLU A 36 -1.62 13.66 12.85
C GLU A 36 -0.85 14.97 12.87
N GLN A 37 0.45 14.94 12.52
CA GLN A 37 1.28 16.15 12.43
C GLN A 37 0.66 17.19 11.47
N PHE A 38 0.14 16.74 10.33
CA PHE A 38 -0.50 17.62 9.36
C PHE A 38 -1.79 18.25 9.90
N LEU A 39 -2.62 17.45 10.58
CA LEU A 39 -3.86 17.94 11.20
C LEU A 39 -3.58 18.93 12.34
N LEU A 40 -2.58 18.66 13.18
CA LEU A 40 -2.15 19.58 14.25
C LEU A 40 -1.67 20.93 13.70
N TYR A 41 -0.96 20.92 12.57
CA TYR A 41 -0.60 22.16 11.88
C TYR A 41 -1.84 22.93 11.41
N ALA A 42 -2.78 22.24 10.77
CA ALA A 42 -4.01 22.83 10.25
C ALA A 42 -4.85 23.44 11.38
N GLU A 43 -5.00 22.70 12.48
CA GLU A 43 -5.70 23.15 13.68
C GLU A 43 -5.03 24.37 14.32
N SER A 44 -3.70 24.34 14.53
CA SER A 44 -2.96 25.48 15.07
C SER A 44 -3.10 26.73 14.20
N THR A 45 -3.06 26.55 12.88
CA THR A 45 -3.21 27.65 11.91
C THR A 45 -4.62 28.23 11.94
N ALA A 46 -5.64 27.38 12.06
CA ALA A 46 -7.03 27.80 12.22
C ALA A 46 -7.27 28.53 13.55
N LEU A 47 -6.69 28.04 14.66
CA LEU A 47 -6.75 28.69 15.97
C LEU A 47 -6.08 30.07 15.98
N GLN A 48 -5.06 30.28 15.15
CA GLN A 48 -4.42 31.58 14.94
C GLN A 48 -5.25 32.52 14.02
N GLY A 49 -6.39 32.08 13.50
CA GLY A 49 -7.24 32.85 12.59
C GLY A 49 -6.62 33.06 11.21
N LYS A 50 -5.62 32.24 10.83
CA LYS A 50 -4.97 32.33 9.52
C LYS A 50 -5.78 31.56 8.48
N ALA A 51 -6.07 32.20 7.36
CA ALA A 51 -6.72 31.55 6.24
C ALA A 51 -5.77 30.51 5.61
N MET A 52 -6.30 29.33 5.32
CA MET A 52 -5.59 28.26 4.61
C MET A 52 -6.24 28.05 3.26
N THR A 53 -5.44 28.03 2.20
CA THR A 53 -5.87 27.61 0.87
C THR A 53 -5.38 26.18 0.60
N MET A 54 -6.04 25.46 -0.31
CA MET A 54 -5.57 24.14 -0.75
C MET A 54 -4.12 24.16 -1.25
N HIS A 55 -3.72 25.24 -1.92
CA HIS A 55 -2.33 25.43 -2.34
C HIS A 55 -1.36 25.57 -1.15
N SER A 56 -1.72 26.38 -0.14
CA SER A 56 -0.88 26.53 1.05
C SER A 56 -0.78 25.24 1.89
N LEU A 57 -1.86 24.44 1.89
CA LEU A 57 -1.91 23.15 2.56
C LEU A 57 -1.06 22.11 1.84
N HIS A 58 -1.10 22.08 0.51
CA HIS A 58 -0.21 21.25 -0.30
C HIS A 58 1.26 21.56 -0.02
N ALA A 59 1.64 22.84 -0.09
CA ALA A 59 3.02 23.24 0.19
C ALA A 59 3.47 22.91 1.62
N GLN A 60 2.54 22.90 2.58
CA GLN A 60 2.86 22.47 3.95
C GLN A 60 3.04 20.97 4.05
N LEU A 61 2.21 20.20 3.36
CA LEU A 61 2.33 18.74 3.31
C LEU A 61 3.70 18.35 2.73
N ASP A 62 4.13 18.98 1.64
CA ASP A 62 5.44 18.76 1.04
C ASP A 62 6.56 19.04 2.05
N ARG A 63 6.49 20.17 2.76
CA ARG A 63 7.45 20.51 3.82
C ARG A 63 7.47 19.47 4.94
N LEU A 64 6.30 19.00 5.38
CA LEU A 64 6.19 18.00 6.44
C LEU A 64 6.84 16.68 6.03
N LEU A 65 6.62 16.24 4.80
CA LEU A 65 7.27 15.05 4.25
C LEU A 65 8.79 15.21 4.23
N THR A 66 9.29 16.33 3.69
CA THR A 66 10.74 16.60 3.63
C THR A 66 11.37 16.69 5.02
N LEU A 67 10.67 17.28 6.01
CA LEU A 67 11.15 17.36 7.40
C LEU A 67 11.26 16.00 8.08
N ASN A 68 10.47 15.03 7.64
CA ASN A 68 10.51 13.65 8.13
C ASN A 68 11.36 12.74 7.21
N ASP A 69 12.24 13.32 6.38
CA ASP A 69 13.12 12.63 5.44
C ASP A 69 12.40 11.76 4.39
N TYR A 70 11.16 12.10 4.05
CA TYR A 70 10.42 11.47 2.95
C TYR A 70 10.61 12.26 1.65
N ASP A 71 10.75 11.52 0.55
CA ASP A 71 10.72 12.09 -0.79
C ASP A 71 9.35 12.69 -1.09
N VAL A 72 9.35 13.91 -1.62
CA VAL A 72 8.12 14.57 -2.08
C VAL A 72 7.79 14.08 -3.48
N PHE A 73 6.58 13.58 -3.66
CA PHE A 73 6.12 13.07 -4.94
C PHE A 73 6.07 14.21 -5.97
N PRO A 74 6.84 14.14 -7.08
CA PRO A 74 6.95 15.24 -8.05
C PRO A 74 5.70 15.41 -8.93
N GLY A 75 4.65 14.61 -8.70
CA GLY A 75 3.40 14.60 -9.46
C GLY A 75 3.19 13.29 -10.23
N TYR A 76 1.93 13.04 -10.60
CA TYR A 76 1.57 11.87 -11.39
C TYR A 76 2.15 12.00 -12.80
N GLN A 77 3.04 11.07 -13.14
CA GLN A 77 3.49 10.84 -14.52
C GLN A 77 2.71 9.63 -15.05
N ASP A 78 2.19 9.71 -16.27
CA ASP A 78 1.19 8.75 -16.79
C ASP A 78 1.64 7.27 -16.72
N TYR A 79 2.95 7.00 -16.82
CA TYR A 79 3.49 5.64 -16.73
C TYR A 79 3.46 5.03 -15.32
N LEU A 80 3.35 5.84 -14.26
CA LEU A 80 3.35 5.36 -12.88
C LEU A 80 2.06 4.61 -12.55
N LYS A 81 0.95 4.97 -13.20
CA LYS A 81 -0.35 4.31 -13.00
C LYS A 81 -0.32 2.89 -13.53
N ASP A 82 0.15 2.70 -14.76
CA ASP A 82 0.21 1.38 -15.38
C ASP A 82 1.22 0.47 -14.65
N THR A 83 2.35 1.04 -14.22
CA THR A 83 3.36 0.32 -13.42
C THR A 83 2.81 -0.09 -12.05
N ALA A 84 2.09 0.80 -11.36
CA ALA A 84 1.46 0.49 -10.08
C ALA A 84 0.35 -0.56 -10.21
N LEU A 85 -0.45 -0.50 -11.27
CA LEU A 85 -1.48 -1.50 -11.57
C LEU A 85 -0.87 -2.87 -11.89
N ASP A 86 0.24 -2.91 -12.64
CA ASP A 86 0.92 -4.16 -12.95
C ASP A 86 1.53 -4.81 -11.70
N HIS A 87 2.23 -4.01 -10.88
CA HIS A 87 2.73 -4.46 -9.58
C HIS A 87 1.60 -4.98 -8.68
N ALA A 88 0.48 -4.27 -8.63
CA ALA A 88 -0.68 -4.66 -7.84
C ALA A 88 -1.27 -6.01 -8.30
N ARG A 89 -1.32 -6.26 -9.61
CA ARG A 89 -1.72 -7.57 -10.18
C ARG A 89 -0.76 -8.69 -9.82
N GLN A 90 0.55 -8.45 -9.93
CA GLN A 90 1.57 -9.46 -9.61
C GLN A 90 1.50 -9.88 -8.14
N GLU A 91 1.37 -8.93 -7.23
CA GLU A 91 1.22 -9.21 -5.80
C GLU A 91 -0.08 -9.97 -5.48
N PHE A 92 -1.16 -9.71 -6.21
CA PHE A 92 -2.41 -10.46 -6.05
C PHE A 92 -2.27 -11.93 -6.47
N GLU A 93 -1.62 -12.21 -7.60
CA GLU A 93 -1.36 -13.59 -8.04
C GLU A 93 -0.47 -14.33 -7.03
N ARG A 94 0.56 -13.66 -6.49
CA ARG A 94 1.40 -14.20 -5.41
C ARG A 94 0.58 -14.53 -4.16
N TYR A 95 -0.34 -13.63 -3.76
CA TYR A 95 -1.23 -13.87 -2.64
C TYR A 95 -2.21 -15.04 -2.88
N LYS A 96 -2.78 -15.16 -4.10
CA LYS A 96 -3.64 -16.29 -4.46
C LYS A 96 -2.88 -17.62 -4.31
N LYS A 97 -1.65 -17.69 -4.84
CA LYS A 97 -0.79 -18.86 -4.71
C LYS A 97 -0.47 -19.18 -3.25
N LYS A 98 -0.08 -18.18 -2.48
CA LYS A 98 0.19 -18.32 -1.04
C LYS A 98 -0.98 -18.95 -0.30
N LYS A 99 -2.18 -18.46 -0.54
CA LYS A 99 -3.38 -18.92 0.16
C LYS A 99 -3.75 -20.37 -0.20
N ILE A 100 -3.59 -20.78 -1.46
CA ILE A 100 -3.80 -22.17 -1.89
C ILE A 100 -2.79 -23.12 -1.22
N ILE A 101 -1.53 -22.70 -1.10
CA ILE A 101 -0.47 -23.49 -0.43
C ILE A 101 -0.76 -23.64 1.07
N GLU A 102 -1.17 -22.54 1.72
CA GLU A 102 -1.54 -22.53 3.14
C GLU A 102 -2.81 -23.36 3.42
N ASP A 103 -3.84 -23.27 2.55
CA ASP A 103 -5.07 -24.09 2.66
C ASP A 103 -4.78 -25.59 2.43
N ALA A 104 -3.77 -25.92 1.64
CA ALA A 104 -3.27 -27.29 1.46
C ALA A 104 -2.40 -27.79 2.64
N GLY A 105 -2.16 -26.95 3.65
CA GLY A 105 -1.45 -27.31 4.88
C GLY A 105 0.07 -27.15 4.81
N TYR A 106 0.60 -26.51 3.76
CA TYR A 106 2.03 -26.26 3.61
C TYR A 106 2.40 -24.87 4.12
N THR A 107 3.60 -24.74 4.68
CA THR A 107 4.20 -23.43 4.97
C THR A 107 4.59 -22.74 3.67
N TYR A 108 4.06 -21.53 3.44
CA TYR A 108 4.46 -20.71 2.30
C TYR A 108 5.94 -20.34 2.37
N ASP A 109 6.68 -20.71 1.34
CA ASP A 109 8.06 -20.32 1.11
C ASP A 109 8.19 -19.78 -0.32
N GLU A 110 8.67 -18.54 -0.45
CA GLU A 110 8.74 -17.82 -1.72
C GLU A 110 9.75 -18.48 -2.69
N GLU A 111 10.85 -19.03 -2.18
CA GLU A 111 11.88 -19.69 -3.01
C GLU A 111 11.37 -21.01 -3.61
N LEU A 112 10.59 -21.78 -2.84
CA LEU A 112 10.02 -23.05 -3.29
C LEU A 112 8.89 -22.84 -4.31
N VAL A 113 8.12 -21.76 -4.16
CA VAL A 113 7.09 -21.36 -5.14
C VAL A 113 7.71 -20.94 -6.47
N GLU A 114 8.84 -20.22 -6.45
CA GLU A 114 9.55 -19.84 -7.67
C GLU A 114 10.25 -21.02 -8.36
N LEU A 115 10.62 -22.05 -7.60
CA LEU A 115 11.19 -23.30 -8.15
C LEU A 115 10.13 -24.24 -8.77
N GLY A 116 8.84 -23.92 -8.66
CA GLY A 116 7.73 -24.74 -9.18
C GLY A 116 7.37 -25.94 -8.30
N GLU A 117 7.90 -26.04 -7.07
CA GLU A 117 7.66 -27.19 -6.18
C GLU A 117 6.18 -27.35 -5.81
N TYR A 118 5.38 -26.28 -5.88
CA TYR A 118 3.95 -26.29 -5.59
C TYR A 118 3.06 -26.28 -6.83
N ASP A 119 3.61 -26.40 -8.04
CA ASP A 119 2.84 -26.30 -9.30
C ASP A 119 1.71 -27.35 -9.36
N PHE A 120 1.91 -28.51 -8.74
CA PHE A 120 0.89 -29.57 -8.60
C PHE A 120 -0.38 -29.14 -7.85
N LEU A 121 -0.33 -28.08 -7.03
CA LEU A 121 -1.50 -27.52 -6.34
C LEU A 121 -2.36 -26.61 -7.24
N PHE A 122 -1.86 -26.29 -8.44
CA PHE A 122 -2.50 -25.36 -9.38
C PHE A 122 -2.89 -26.03 -10.72
N GLU A 123 -2.60 -27.32 -10.92
CA GLU A 123 -2.85 -28.08 -12.15
C GLU A 123 -4.35 -28.37 -12.42
N ASP A 124 -5.24 -28.23 -11.42
CA ASP A 124 -6.68 -28.50 -11.57
C ASP A 124 -7.53 -27.30 -12.09
N GLU A 125 -6.94 -26.12 -12.35
CA GLU A 125 -7.63 -24.96 -12.94
C GLU A 125 -7.28 -24.71 -14.42
N SER A 126 -7.19 -25.75 -15.27
CA SER A 126 -7.09 -25.61 -16.73
C SER A 126 -8.39 -25.90 -17.48
#